data_AF-A0A0V0RB46-F1
#
_entry.id   AF-A0A0V0RB46-F1
#
_cell.length_a   1.000
_cell.length_b   1.000
_cell.length_c   1.000
_cell.angle_alpha   90.00
_cell.angle_beta   90.00
_cell.angle_gamma   90.00
#
_symmetry.space_group_name_H-M   'P 1'
#
loop_
_entity.id
_entity.type
_entity.pdbx_description
1 polymer ?
#
loop_
_entity_poly.entity_id
_entity_poly.type
_entity_poly.pdbx_seq_one_letter_code
_entity_poly.pdbx_strand_id
1 'polypeptide(L)'
;VNIQGEDQKKLDVVSNEVFSNCLRSSGRTGIIASEEEDVPVAVEESYSGNYIVVFDPLDGSSNIDAAVSTGSIFGIYSPNDECLADIDDENLD
;
A
#
# COMPACT_ATOMS: atom_id res chain seq x y z
N VAL A 1 12.77 7.38 -7.78
CA VAL A 1 12.81 6.04 -8.39
C VAL A 1 12.31 5.06 -7.35
N ASN A 2 11.11 4.49 -7.55
CA ASN A 2 10.56 3.44 -6.69
C ASN A 2 11.24 2.08 -6.97
N ILE A 3 10.84 0.99 -6.28
CA ILE A 3 11.45 -0.35 -6.46
C ILE A 3 11.38 -0.90 -7.89
N GLN A 4 10.50 -0.34 -8.72
CA GLN A 4 10.26 -0.77 -10.09
C GLN A 4 11.09 0.03 -11.11
N GLY A 5 11.86 1.02 -10.65
CA GLY A 5 12.69 1.85 -11.52
C GLY A 5 11.95 3.06 -12.08
N GLU A 6 10.76 3.40 -11.59
CA GLU A 6 9.95 4.51 -12.10
C GLU A 6 10.19 5.81 -11.33
N ASP A 7 10.28 6.94 -12.06
CA ASP A 7 10.35 8.27 -11.46
C ASP A 7 8.97 8.66 -10.90
N GLN A 8 8.84 8.47 -9.59
CA GLN A 8 7.64 8.80 -8.82
C GLN A 8 7.21 10.25 -9.04
N LYS A 9 5.99 10.44 -9.55
CA LYS A 9 5.40 11.77 -9.76
C LYS A 9 4.79 12.27 -8.45
N LYS A 10 4.53 13.57 -8.38
CA LYS A 10 3.87 14.18 -7.20
C LYS A 10 2.49 13.59 -6.93
N LEU A 11 1.76 13.21 -7.98
CA LEU A 11 0.41 12.66 -7.82
C LEU A 11 0.44 11.23 -7.27
N ASP A 12 1.51 10.47 -7.54
CA ASP A 12 1.75 9.14 -6.99
C ASP A 12 1.89 9.22 -5.46
N VAL A 13 2.76 10.12 -4.99
CA VAL A 13 2.96 10.38 -3.55
C VAL A 13 1.64 10.76 -2.85
N VAL A 14 0.87 11.69 -3.45
CA VAL A 14 -0.41 12.13 -2.88
C VAL A 14 -1.44 10.99 -2.87
N SER A 15 -1.49 10.19 -3.94
CA SER A 15 -2.44 9.08 -4.04
C SER A 15 -2.10 7.99 -3.02
N ASN A 16 -0.83 7.68 -2.84
CA ASN A 16 -0.34 6.75 -1.82
C ASN A 16 -0.69 7.22 -0.40
N GLU A 17 -0.48 8.50 -0.08
CA GLU A 17 -0.86 9.08 1.22
C GLU A 17 -2.37 8.97 1.49
N VAL A 18 -3.20 9.27 0.49
CA VAL A 18 -4.67 9.17 0.61
C VAL A 18 -5.10 7.73 0.86
N PHE A 19 -4.62 6.77 0.06
CA PHE A 19 -4.95 5.35 0.24
C PHE A 19 -4.49 4.85 1.61
N SER A 20 -3.24 5.12 1.98
CA SER A 20 -2.67 4.72 3.27
C SER A 20 -3.48 5.25 4.45
N ASN A 21 -3.83 6.54 4.44
CA ASN A 21 -4.61 7.15 5.53
C ASN A 21 -6.05 6.60 5.59
N CYS A 22 -6.70 6.40 4.44
CA CYS A 22 -8.05 5.81 4.39
C CYS A 22 -8.06 4.36 4.91
N LEU A 23 -7.07 3.55 4.52
CA LEU A 23 -6.97 2.15 4.95
C LEU A 23 -6.64 2.05 6.45
N ARG A 24 -5.71 2.89 6.95
CA ARG A 24 -5.37 2.98 8.38
C ARG A 24 -6.57 3.40 9.23
N SER A 25 -7.32 4.42 8.79
CA SER A 25 -8.50 4.92 9.51
C SER A 25 -9.74 4.03 9.40
N SER A 26 -9.74 3.03 8.50
CA SER A 26 -10.88 2.14 8.30
C SER A 26 -11.17 1.21 9.48
N GLY A 27 -10.18 0.94 10.33
CA GLY A 27 -10.27 -0.02 11.42
C GLY A 27 -10.53 -1.47 10.97
N ARG A 28 -10.19 -1.80 9.72
CA ARG A 28 -10.39 -3.14 9.12
C ARG A 28 -9.13 -3.78 8.57
N THR A 29 -8.08 -3.01 8.42
CA THR A 29 -6.84 -3.43 7.75
C THR A 29 -5.72 -3.57 8.77
N GLY A 30 -5.02 -4.71 8.73
CA GLY A 30 -3.86 -4.98 9.59
C GLY A 30 -2.53 -4.76 8.86
N ILE A 31 -2.49 -5.03 7.56
CA ILE A 31 -1.29 -4.84 6.72
C ILE A 31 -1.71 -4.13 5.43
N ILE A 32 -0.92 -3.14 5.03
CA ILE A 32 -1.03 -2.50 3.73
C ILE A 32 0.25 -2.68 2.92
N ALA A 33 0.13 -2.94 1.61
CA ALA A 33 1.25 -2.93 0.68
C ALA A 33 0.90 -2.03 -0.52
N SER A 34 1.75 -1.06 -0.79
CA SER A 34 1.59 -0.11 -1.90
C SER A 34 2.61 -0.41 -2.99
N GLU A 35 2.26 -0.13 -4.24
CA GLU A 35 3.23 -0.09 -5.35
C GLU A 35 4.36 0.93 -5.07
N GLU A 36 4.04 1.99 -4.33
CA GLU A 36 4.90 3.15 -4.08
C GLU A 36 5.80 3.01 -2.83
N GLU A 37 5.73 1.88 -2.12
CA GLU A 37 6.49 1.63 -0.89
C GLU A 37 7.33 0.35 -1.02
N ASP A 38 8.58 0.38 -0.54
CA ASP A 38 9.51 -0.75 -0.67
C ASP A 38 9.09 -1.97 0.17
N VAL A 39 8.42 -1.72 1.30
CA VAL A 39 8.03 -2.75 2.27
C VAL A 39 6.58 -2.60 2.68
N PRO A 40 5.86 -3.72 2.92
CA PRO A 40 4.53 -3.67 3.53
C PRO A 40 4.57 -2.99 4.90
N VAL A 41 3.52 -2.24 5.21
CA VAL A 41 3.41 -1.50 6.46
C VAL A 41 2.31 -2.09 7.33
N ALA A 42 2.67 -2.44 8.56
CA ALA A 42 1.71 -2.80 9.58
C ALA A 42 0.89 -1.56 9.97
N VAL A 43 -0.44 -1.71 9.99
CA VAL A 43 -1.35 -0.69 10.50
C VAL A 43 -1.47 -0.95 12.00
N GLU A 44 -1.06 0.01 12.83
CA GLU A 44 -1.16 -0.12 14.30
C GLU A 44 -2.54 -0.65 14.71
N GLU A 45 -2.55 -1.69 15.54
CA GLU A 45 -3.72 -2.44 16.03
C GLU A 45 -4.71 -1.53 16.76
N SER A 46 -5.41 -0.68 16.03
CA SER A 46 -6.35 0.26 16.62
C SER A 46 -7.73 -0.39 16.71
N TYR A 47 -8.10 -1.27 15.78
CA TYR A 47 -9.43 -1.86 15.75
C TYR A 47 -9.42 -3.16 14.93
N SER A 48 -9.59 -4.32 15.59
CA SER A 48 -10.21 -5.61 15.16
C SER A 48 -10.06 -6.15 13.71
N GLY A 49 -9.24 -5.53 12.88
CA GLY A 49 -9.26 -5.64 11.45
C GLY A 49 -8.02 -6.35 10.94
N ASN A 50 -8.21 -7.54 10.38
CA ASN A 50 -7.11 -8.40 9.98
C ASN A 50 -6.98 -8.52 8.45
N TYR A 51 -7.63 -7.65 7.67
CA TYR A 51 -7.48 -7.70 6.22
C TYR A 51 -6.09 -7.21 5.80
N ILE A 52 -5.54 -7.86 4.78
CA ILE A 52 -4.35 -7.42 4.08
C ILE A 52 -4.83 -6.73 2.80
N VAL A 53 -4.41 -5.49 2.61
CA VAL A 53 -4.78 -4.70 1.43
C VAL A 53 -3.54 -4.37 0.62
N VAL A 54 -3.50 -4.84 -0.61
CA VAL A 54 -2.46 -4.48 -1.59
C VAL A 54 -3.07 -3.50 -2.57
N PHE A 55 -2.34 -2.47 -2.98
CA PHE A 55 -2.88 -1.47 -3.89
C PHE A 55 -1.81 -0.81 -4.78
N ASP A 56 -2.24 -0.45 -5.98
CA ASP A 56 -1.61 0.54 -6.82
C ASP A 56 -2.46 1.82 -6.68
N PRO A 57 -1.96 2.87 -6.01
CA PRO A 57 -2.73 4.06 -5.75
C PRO A 57 -3.01 4.86 -7.03
N LEU A 58 -2.16 4.73 -8.06
CA LEU A 58 -2.29 5.47 -9.31
C LEU A 58 -1.70 4.72 -10.52
N ASP A 59 -2.47 3.76 -11.03
CA ASP A 59 -2.12 3.04 -12.26
C ASP A 59 -2.13 3.99 -13.47
N GLY A 60 -1.07 3.90 -14.26
CA GLY A 60 -0.87 4.73 -15.44
C GLY A 60 -0.49 6.18 -15.14
N SER A 61 0.16 6.48 -14.01
CA SER A 61 0.60 7.85 -13.67
C SER A 61 1.43 8.54 -14.77
N SER A 62 2.19 7.77 -15.55
CA SER A 62 2.92 8.24 -16.74
C SER A 62 2.01 8.93 -17.77
N ASN A 63 0.72 8.54 -17.85
CA ASN A 63 -0.28 9.01 -18.80
C ASN A 63 -1.01 10.30 -18.40
N ILE A 64 -0.81 10.80 -17.17
CA ILE A 64 -1.53 11.99 -16.65
C ILE A 64 -1.34 13.21 -17.56
N ASP A 65 -0.10 13.47 -17.98
CA ASP A 65 0.25 14.65 -18.79
C ASP A 65 -0.40 14.63 -20.18
N ALA A 66 -0.79 13.43 -20.65
CA ALA A 66 -1.49 13.22 -21.92
C ALA A 66 -3.02 13.22 -21.79
N ALA A 67 -3.57 13.42 -20.57
CA ALA A 67 -5.00 13.31 -20.27
C ALA A 67 -5.64 11.98 -20.73
N VAL A 68 -4.84 10.92 -20.73
CA VAL A 68 -5.31 9.55 -20.97
C VAL A 68 -5.85 8.98 -19.65
N SER A 69 -6.72 7.98 -19.74
CA SER A 69 -7.33 7.34 -18.56
C SER A 69 -6.27 6.77 -17.61
N THR A 70 -6.42 7.10 -16.33
CA THR A 70 -5.67 6.52 -15.21
C THR A 70 -6.67 5.99 -14.17
N GLY A 71 -6.19 5.24 -13.18
CA GLY A 71 -7.07 4.64 -12.17
C GLY A 71 -6.31 4.21 -10.92
N SER A 72 -6.98 3.47 -10.05
CA SER A 72 -6.37 2.83 -8.88
C SER A 72 -6.80 1.38 -8.84
N ILE A 73 -5.90 0.49 -8.41
CA ILE A 73 -6.13 -0.95 -8.33
C ILE A 73 -5.94 -1.37 -6.89
N PHE A 74 -6.80 -2.26 -6.37
CA PHE A 74 -6.63 -2.80 -5.02
C PHE A 74 -7.11 -4.24 -4.94
N GLY A 75 -6.47 -5.01 -4.05
CA GLY A 75 -6.83 -6.36 -3.67
C GLY A 75 -7.00 -6.45 -2.16
N ILE A 76 -8.04 -7.17 -1.71
CA ILE A 76 -8.33 -7.37 -0.28
C ILE A 76 -8.29 -8.85 0.02
N TYR A 77 -7.42 -9.23 0.95
CA TYR A 77 -7.18 -10.61 1.35
C TYR A 77 -7.56 -10.79 2.81
N SER A 78 -8.22 -11.91 3.10
CA SER A 78 -8.45 -12.33 4.48
C SER A 78 -7.10 -12.70 5.12
N PRO A 79 -6.94 -12.50 6.44
CA PRO A 79 -5.78 -13.02 7.14
C PRO A 79 -5.73 -14.53 6.96
N ASN A 80 -4.59 -15.05 6.54
CA ASN A 80 -4.26 -16.46 6.64
C ASN A 80 -3.04 -16.56 7.56
N ASP A 81 -2.94 -17.62 8.35
CA ASP A 81 -1.82 -17.80 9.30
C ASP A 81 -0.46 -17.81 8.59
N GLU A 82 -0.44 -18.12 7.29
CA GLU A 82 0.75 -18.09 6.42
C GLU A 82 1.16 -16.69 5.91
N CYS A 83 0.32 -15.66 6.12
CA CYS A 83 0.54 -14.30 5.62
C CYS A 83 0.89 -13.29 6.71
N LEU A 84 1.01 -13.73 7.96
CA LEU A 84 1.56 -12.91 9.03
C LEU A 84 3.06 -12.77 8.75
N ALA A 85 3.52 -11.56 8.42
CA ALA A 85 4.95 -11.29 8.43
C ALA A 85 5.44 -11.56 9.87
N ASP A 86 6.52 -12.35 10.03
CA ASP A 86 7.16 -12.53 11.32
C ASP A 86 7.75 -11.18 11.75
N ILE A 87 7.03 -10.44 12.59
CA ILE A 87 7.48 -9.13 13.12
C ILE A 87 8.55 -9.31 14.22
N ASP A 88 8.93 -10.56 14.54
CA ASP A 88 9.86 -10.90 15.62
C ASP A 88 11.34 -11.07 15.18
N ASP A 89 11.73 -10.66 13.97
CA ASP A 89 13.17 -10.64 13.62
C ASP A 89 13.85 -9.36 14.15
N GLU A 90 13.90 -9.22 15.48
CA GLU A 90 14.83 -8.32 16.19
C GLU A 90 16.28 -8.87 16.14
N ASN A 91 16.80 -9.24 14.96
CA ASN A 91 18.24 -9.48 14.76
C ASN A 91 18.74 -8.79 13.49
N LEU A 92 18.73 -7.46 13.52
CA LEU A 92 19.63 -6.64 12.70
C LEU A 92 21.02 -6.62 13.34
N ASP A 93 21.88 -7.56 12.94
CA ASP A 93 23.35 -7.41 12.96
C ASP A 93 23.86 -7.04 11.56
#